data_AF-X0SZT6-F1
#
_entry.id   AF-X0SZT6-F1
#
_cell.length_a   1.000
_cell.length_b   1.000
_cell.length_c   1.000
_cell.angle_alpha   90.00
_cell.angle_beta   90.00
_cell.angle_gamma   90.00
#
_symmetry.space_group_name_H-M   'P 1'
#
loop_
_entity.id
_entity.type
_entity.pdbx_description
1 polymer ?
#
loop_
_entity_poly.entity_id
_entity_poly.type
_entity_poly.pdbx_seq_one_letter_code
_entity_poly.pdbx_strand_id
1 'polypeptide(L)'
;MRRRVGFKVERRPVASGRVVFFVSLLAILAALVIAGIFFQIYGVSPIRAYQLILRGSLGSRFGLAETVRRVIPLLLCGVGLTIAFRALFWNIGAEGQLLMGAVAAAGVALFSGLPGPLLLPAMFIGGFLGGAAWGLIPAILKVMLGLNDVIT
;
A
#
# COMPACT_ATOMS: atom_id res chain seq x y z
N MET A 1 -37.64 -46.81 4.21
CA MET A 1 -37.25 -45.71 5.12
C MET A 1 -35.82 -45.29 4.80
N ARG A 2 -35.58 -44.33 3.87
CA ARG A 2 -34.23 -43.84 3.52
C ARG A 2 -34.24 -42.31 3.65
N ARG A 3 -33.67 -41.79 4.75
CA ARG A 3 -33.41 -40.36 4.91
C ARG A 3 -32.32 -39.96 3.91
N ARG A 4 -32.69 -39.23 2.84
CA ARG A 4 -31.70 -38.51 2.02
C ARG A 4 -31.21 -37.34 2.87
N VAL A 5 -29.96 -37.41 3.33
CA VAL A 5 -29.29 -36.30 3.99
C VAL A 5 -29.05 -35.23 2.92
N GLY A 6 -29.95 -34.25 2.82
CA GLY A 6 -29.84 -33.14 1.90
C GLY A 6 -28.88 -32.10 2.45
N PHE A 7 -27.64 -32.09 1.98
CA PHE A 7 -26.74 -30.98 2.26
C PHE A 7 -27.23 -29.74 1.50
N LYS A 8 -27.64 -28.71 2.24
CA LYS A 8 -27.95 -27.39 1.67
C LYS A 8 -26.69 -26.55 1.74
N VAL A 9 -26.06 -26.32 0.59
CA VAL A 9 -24.87 -25.48 0.48
C VAL A 9 -25.32 -24.02 0.47
N GLU A 10 -25.08 -23.30 1.57
CA GLU A 10 -25.35 -21.86 1.67
C GLU A 10 -24.05 -21.07 1.70
N ARG A 11 -24.01 -19.93 1.00
CA ARG A 11 -22.84 -19.04 0.99
C ARG A 11 -22.64 -18.49 2.40
N ARG A 12 -21.49 -18.77 3.01
CA ARG A 12 -21.12 -18.15 4.28
C ARG A 12 -20.82 -16.66 4.06
N PRO A 13 -21.50 -15.74 4.76
CA PRO A 13 -21.25 -14.31 4.63
C PRO A 13 -19.94 -13.86 5.29
N VAL A 14 -19.46 -14.61 6.30
CA VAL A 14 -18.21 -14.31 7.03
C VAL A 14 -17.39 -15.59 7.17
N ALA A 15 -16.13 -15.55 6.73
CA ALA A 15 -15.20 -16.65 6.92
C ALA A 15 -14.81 -16.77 8.41
N SER A 16 -14.71 -17.98 8.93
CA SER A 16 -14.23 -18.18 10.30
C SER A 16 -12.78 -17.71 10.44
N GLY A 17 -12.39 -17.15 11.58
CA GLY A 17 -11.02 -16.65 11.80
C GLY A 17 -9.92 -17.69 11.52
N ARG A 18 -10.20 -18.98 11.76
CA ARG A 18 -9.29 -20.08 11.41
C ARG A 18 -9.04 -20.16 9.89
N VAL A 19 -10.11 -20.09 9.10
CA VAL A 19 -10.02 -20.10 7.64
C VAL A 19 -9.24 -18.89 7.14
N VAL A 20 -9.54 -17.69 7.67
CA VAL A 20 -8.79 -16.47 7.31
C VAL A 20 -7.31 -16.62 7.61
N PHE A 21 -6.95 -17.12 8.79
CA PHE A 21 -5.57 -17.35 9.19
C PHE A 21 -4.83 -18.31 8.25
N PHE A 22 -5.41 -19.50 8.00
CA PHE A 22 -4.76 -20.50 7.13
C PHE A 22 -4.67 -20.03 5.68
N VAL A 23 -5.69 -19.35 5.16
CA VAL A 23 -5.66 -18.79 3.80
C VAL A 23 -4.56 -17.74 3.68
N SER A 24 -4.46 -16.79 4.63
CA SER A 24 -3.40 -15.77 4.62
C SER A 24 -2.00 -16.39 4.74
N LEU A 25 -1.82 -17.39 5.61
CA LEU A 25 -0.55 -18.08 5.77
C LEU A 25 -0.14 -18.81 4.47
N LEU A 26 -1.06 -19.54 3.85
CA LEU A 26 -0.82 -20.22 2.58
C LEU A 26 -0.52 -19.23 1.46
N ALA A 27 -1.19 -18.08 1.41
CA ALA A 27 -0.91 -17.03 0.44
C ALA A 27 0.50 -16.45 0.59
N ILE A 28 0.95 -16.19 1.82
CA ILE A 28 2.32 -15.74 2.11
C ILE A 28 3.34 -16.80 1.67
N LEU A 29 3.12 -18.06 2.03
CA LEU A 29 4.01 -19.15 1.64
C LEU A 29 4.07 -19.32 0.12
N ALA A 30 2.93 -19.26 -0.57
CA ALA A 30 2.88 -19.32 -2.03
C ALA A 30 3.63 -18.14 -2.67
N ALA A 31 3.44 -16.92 -2.16
CA ALA A 31 4.17 -15.75 -2.64
C ALA A 31 5.68 -15.89 -2.46
N LEU A 32 6.14 -16.40 -1.31
CA LEU A 32 7.54 -16.72 -1.09
C LEU A 32 8.02 -17.75 -2.11
N VAL A 33 7.34 -18.89 -2.25
CA VAL A 33 7.72 -19.94 -3.22
C VAL A 33 7.84 -19.37 -4.64
N ILE A 34 6.86 -18.58 -5.09
CA ILE A 34 6.87 -17.96 -6.42
C ILE A 34 8.07 -17.02 -6.57
N ALA A 35 8.30 -16.12 -5.62
CA ALA A 35 9.49 -15.25 -5.62
C ALA A 35 10.80 -16.05 -5.64
N GLY A 36 10.83 -17.20 -4.96
CA GLY A 36 11.97 -18.09 -4.90
C GLY A 36 12.24 -18.76 -6.24
N ILE A 37 11.19 -19.17 -6.95
CA ILE A 37 11.31 -19.67 -8.32
C ILE A 37 11.96 -18.61 -9.21
N PHE A 38 11.56 -17.34 -9.10
CA PHE A 38 12.23 -16.27 -9.85
C PHE A 38 13.70 -16.12 -9.48
N PHE A 39 14.06 -16.10 -8.19
CA PHE A 39 15.47 -16.07 -7.79
C PHE A 39 16.27 -17.21 -8.40
N GLN A 40 15.71 -18.43 -8.39
CA GLN A 40 16.34 -19.60 -8.96
C GLN A 40 16.51 -19.48 -10.48
N ILE A 41 15.52 -18.95 -11.20
CA ILE A 41 15.60 -18.68 -12.66
C ILE A 41 16.76 -17.73 -12.97
N TYR A 42 16.99 -16.72 -12.12
CA TYR A 42 18.12 -15.79 -12.24
C TYR A 42 19.45 -16.33 -11.67
N GLY A 43 19.52 -17.62 -11.30
CA GLY A 43 20.74 -18.24 -10.79
C GLY A 43 21.08 -17.88 -9.34
N VAL A 44 20.15 -17.28 -8.60
CA VAL A 44 20.32 -16.90 -7.19
C VAL A 44 19.63 -17.93 -6.29
N SER A 45 20.34 -18.47 -5.31
CA SER A 45 19.73 -19.36 -4.30
C SER A 45 18.60 -18.64 -3.55
N PRO A 46 17.36 -19.16 -3.55
CA PRO A 46 16.21 -18.50 -2.92
C PRO A 46 16.42 -18.27 -1.42
N ILE A 47 16.92 -19.30 -0.73
CA ILE A 47 17.21 -19.25 0.70
C ILE A 47 18.21 -18.14 0.98
N ARG A 48 19.27 -18.02 0.16
CA ARG A 48 20.27 -16.97 0.31
C ARG A 48 19.66 -15.58 0.05
N ALA A 49 18.81 -15.45 -0.96
CA ALA A 49 18.12 -14.20 -1.26
C ALA A 49 17.26 -13.72 -0.08
N TYR A 50 16.43 -14.59 0.51
CA TYR A 50 15.63 -14.21 1.68
C TYR A 50 16.48 -13.85 2.89
N GLN A 51 17.57 -14.60 3.14
CA GLN A 51 18.51 -14.26 4.21
C GLN A 51 19.13 -12.87 4.01
N LEU A 52 19.50 -12.53 2.79
CA LEU A 52 20.05 -11.22 2.46
C LEU A 52 18.99 -10.11 2.62
N ILE A 53 17.76 -10.33 2.17
CA ILE A 53 16.65 -9.37 2.35
C ILE A 53 16.39 -9.11 3.84
N LEU A 54 16.32 -10.16 4.66
CA LEU A 54 16.06 -10.03 6.09
C LEU A 54 17.23 -9.39 6.83
N ARG A 55 18.48 -9.78 6.54
CA ARG A 55 19.66 -9.17 7.16
C ARG A 55 19.87 -7.72 6.70
N GLY A 56 19.59 -7.42 5.43
CA GLY A 56 19.70 -6.07 4.87
C GLY A 56 18.65 -5.12 5.45
N SER A 57 17.43 -5.60 5.69
CA SER A 57 16.34 -4.78 6.23
C SER A 57 16.35 -4.69 7.76
N LEU A 58 16.64 -5.77 8.49
CA LEU A 58 16.49 -5.81 9.95
C LEU A 58 17.78 -6.12 10.71
N GLY A 59 18.81 -6.63 10.02
CA GLY A 59 20.05 -7.11 10.65
C GLY A 59 21.04 -6.02 11.07
N SER A 60 20.78 -4.75 10.77
CA SER A 60 21.65 -3.63 11.15
C SER A 60 20.85 -2.38 11.53
N ARG A 61 21.46 -1.47 12.30
CA ARG A 61 20.85 -0.18 12.65
C ARG A 61 20.50 0.65 11.41
N PHE A 62 21.37 0.64 10.40
CA PHE A 62 21.13 1.33 9.15
C PHE A 62 19.97 0.71 8.37
N GLY A 63 19.95 -0.61 8.23
CA GLY A 63 18.86 -1.34 7.57
C GLY A 63 17.51 -1.08 8.22
N LEU A 64 17.47 -1.09 9.56
CA LEU A 64 16.26 -0.80 10.31
C LEU A 64 15.79 0.65 10.08
N ALA A 65 16.71 1.62 10.14
CA ALA A 65 16.38 3.03 9.89
C ALA A 65 15.86 3.25 8.46
N GLU A 66 16.46 2.58 7.48
CA GLU A 66 16.03 2.59 6.08
C GLU A 66 14.63 1.98 5.91
N THR A 67 14.38 0.86 6.58
CA THR A 67 13.08 0.19 6.58
C THR A 67 12.00 1.11 7.18
N VAL A 68 12.27 1.69 8.35
CA VAL A 68 11.35 2.62 9.00
C VAL A 68 11.09 3.84 8.11
N ARG A 69 12.12 4.40 7.46
CA ARG A 69 11.94 5.55 6.55
C ARG A 69 11.00 5.25 5.40
N ARG A 70 11.03 4.03 4.84
CA ARG A 70 10.10 3.59 3.81
C ARG A 70 8.70 3.31 4.34
N VAL A 71 8.59 2.83 5.58
CA VAL A 71 7.31 2.53 6.23
C VAL A 71 6.53 3.80 6.61
N ILE A 72 7.20 4.88 7.02
CA ILE A 72 6.56 6.15 7.41
C ILE A 72 5.53 6.64 6.38
N PRO A 73 5.88 6.86 5.08
CA PRO A 73 4.90 7.35 4.11
C PRO A 73 3.74 6.37 3.89
N LEU A 74 4.00 5.06 3.92
CA LEU A 74 2.95 4.04 3.77
C LEU A 74 1.95 4.08 4.93
N LEU A 75 2.43 4.26 6.16
CA LEU A 75 1.58 4.41 7.34
C LEU A 75 0.75 5.69 7.27
N LEU A 76 1.36 6.82 6.86
CA LEU A 76 0.65 8.08 6.67
C LEU A 76 -0.46 7.95 5.62
N CYS A 77 -0.19 7.28 4.50
CA CYS A 77 -1.21 6.94 3.50
C CYS A 77 -2.33 6.09 4.11
N GLY A 78 -2.00 5.06 4.90
CA GLY A 78 -2.99 4.21 5.57
C GLY A 78 -3.91 4.98 6.54
N VAL A 79 -3.33 5.91 7.32
CA VAL A 79 -4.10 6.79 8.21
C VAL A 79 -5.02 7.71 7.41
N GLY A 80 -4.52 8.33 6.32
CA GLY A 80 -5.34 9.16 5.44
C GLY A 80 -6.49 8.39 4.76
N LEU A 81 -6.20 7.17 4.29
CA LEU A 81 -7.19 6.26 3.70
C LEU A 81 -8.28 5.88 4.68
N THR A 82 -7.96 5.74 5.96
CA THR A 82 -8.95 5.45 7.00
C THR A 82 -10.03 6.53 7.06
N ILE A 83 -9.65 7.80 6.89
CA ILE A 83 -10.61 8.92 6.84
C ILE A 83 -11.48 8.82 5.58
N ALA A 84 -10.87 8.57 4.42
CA ALA A 84 -11.60 8.42 3.15
C ALA A 84 -12.63 7.27 3.18
N PHE A 85 -12.22 6.10 3.69
CA PHE A 85 -13.11 4.94 3.82
C PHE A 85 -14.23 5.17 4.83
N ARG A 86 -14.00 5.94 5.89
CA ARG A 86 -15.08 6.36 6.81
C ARG A 86 -16.10 7.29 6.15
N ALA A 87 -15.70 8.02 5.11
CA ALA A 87 -16.60 8.82 4.29
C ALA A 87 -17.24 8.02 3.13
N LEU A 88 -17.10 6.68 3.12
CA LEU A 88 -17.58 5.79 2.05
C LEU A 88 -17.01 6.18 0.67
N PHE A 89 -15.80 6.72 0.66
CA PHE A 89 -15.06 7.06 -0.56
C PHE A 89 -13.91 6.07 -0.75
N TRP A 90 -13.97 5.29 -1.83
CA TRP A 90 -12.94 4.32 -2.17
C TRP A 90 -11.77 5.02 -2.89
N ASN A 91 -10.73 5.38 -2.14
CA ASN A 91 -9.54 5.99 -2.71
C ASN A 91 -8.53 4.93 -3.19
N ILE A 92 -8.73 4.41 -4.40
CA ILE A 92 -7.80 3.47 -5.06
C ILE A 92 -6.50 4.18 -5.48
N GLY A 93 -6.56 5.48 -5.79
CA GLY A 93 -5.45 6.28 -6.33
C GLY A 93 -4.43 6.80 -5.30
N ALA A 94 -4.40 6.27 -4.09
CA ALA A 94 -3.51 6.75 -3.03
C ALA A 94 -2.02 6.66 -3.38
N GLU A 95 -1.62 5.64 -4.15
CA GLU A 95 -0.24 5.53 -4.67
C GLU A 95 0.11 6.72 -5.56
N GLY A 96 -0.80 7.11 -6.46
CA GLY A 96 -0.63 8.30 -7.31
C GLY A 96 -0.57 9.59 -6.49
N GLN A 97 -1.38 9.72 -5.44
CA GLN A 97 -1.33 10.89 -4.54
C GLN A 97 0.02 10.99 -3.82
N LEU A 98 0.56 9.86 -3.36
CA LEU A 98 1.89 9.81 -2.74
C LEU A 98 2.98 10.23 -3.75
N LEU A 99 2.94 9.70 -4.97
CA LEU A 99 3.91 10.02 -6.02
C LEU A 99 3.84 11.49 -6.43
N MET A 100 2.64 12.03 -6.65
CA MET A 100 2.45 13.43 -7.01
C MET A 100 2.85 14.38 -5.89
N GLY A 101 2.59 14.01 -4.64
CA GLY A 101 3.11 14.73 -3.48
C GLY A 101 4.64 14.71 -3.42
N ALA A 102 5.27 13.56 -3.70
CA ALA A 102 6.73 13.45 -3.75
C ALA A 102 7.33 14.34 -4.86
N VAL A 103 6.72 14.37 -6.04
CA VAL A 103 7.13 15.25 -7.16
C VAL A 103 7.02 16.72 -6.76
N ALA A 104 5.90 17.14 -6.18
CA ALA A 104 5.71 18.53 -5.75
C ALA A 104 6.69 18.95 -4.64
N ALA A 105 6.88 18.10 -3.63
CA ALA A 105 7.86 18.34 -2.56
C ALA A 105 9.30 18.43 -3.09
N ALA A 106 9.67 17.54 -4.02
CA ALA A 106 10.98 17.59 -4.68
C ALA A 106 11.14 18.85 -5.55
N GLY A 107 10.08 19.29 -6.23
CA GLY A 107 10.07 20.56 -6.97
C GLY A 107 10.32 21.75 -6.06
N VAL A 108 9.69 21.81 -4.89
CA VAL A 108 9.98 22.84 -3.88
C VAL A 108 11.44 22.77 -3.44
N ALA A 109 11.96 21.57 -3.17
CA ALA A 109 13.35 21.38 -2.75
C ALA A 109 14.37 21.90 -3.79
N LEU A 110 14.10 21.65 -5.08
CA LEU A 110 15.02 21.97 -6.17
C LEU A 110 14.93 23.43 -6.63
N PHE A 111 13.73 24.02 -6.63
CA PHE A 111 13.48 25.27 -7.35
C PHE A 111 13.10 26.46 -6.47
N SER A 112 12.79 26.28 -5.18
CA SER A 112 12.32 27.39 -4.33
C SER A 112 13.42 28.33 -3.85
N GLY A 113 14.67 27.88 -3.78
CA GLY A 113 15.79 28.65 -3.22
C GLY A 113 15.65 28.98 -1.73
N LEU A 114 14.70 28.35 -1.02
CA LEU A 114 14.45 28.62 0.40
C LEU A 114 15.60 28.10 1.27
N PRO A 115 15.95 28.83 2.36
CA PRO A 115 16.91 28.34 3.33
C PRO A 115 16.34 27.13 4.09
N GLY A 116 17.22 26.25 4.59
CA GLY A 116 16.87 24.97 5.21
C GLY A 116 15.68 24.99 6.20
N PRO A 117 15.59 25.96 7.14
CA PRO A 117 14.46 26.01 8.08
C PRO A 117 13.08 26.23 7.43
N LEU A 118 13.02 26.97 6.31
CA LEU A 118 11.77 27.23 5.57
C LEU A 118 11.52 26.17 4.50
N LEU A 119 12.58 25.54 4.00
CA LEU A 119 12.50 24.55 2.95
C LEU A 119 11.66 23.34 3.38
N LEU A 120 11.88 22.81 4.59
CA LEU A 120 11.15 21.63 5.06
C LEU A 120 9.63 21.88 5.18
N PRO A 121 9.13 22.92 5.88
CA PRO A 121 7.71 23.25 5.88
C PRO A 121 7.14 23.48 4.47
N ALA A 122 7.88 24.16 3.60
CA ALA A 122 7.45 24.40 2.23
C ALA A 122 7.32 23.10 1.42
N MET A 123 8.23 22.15 1.60
CA MET A 123 8.15 20.82 0.98
C MET A 123 6.93 20.04 1.49
N PHE A 124 6.62 20.10 2.78
CA PHE A 124 5.42 19.47 3.35
C PHE A 124 4.14 20.05 2.71
N ILE A 125 4.05 21.37 2.59
CA ILE A 125 2.91 22.04 1.96
C ILE A 125 2.83 21.67 0.48
N GLY A 126 3.95 21.75 -0.24
CA GLY A 126 4.00 21.38 -1.66
C GLY A 126 3.56 19.93 -1.89
N GLY A 127 4.04 18.99 -1.07
CA GLY A 127 3.63 17.60 -1.17
C GLY A 127 2.16 17.36 -0.84
N PHE A 128 1.63 18.02 0.19
CA PHE A 128 0.21 18.00 0.51
C PHE A 128 -0.64 18.50 -0.67
N LEU A 129 -0.29 19.65 -1.24
CA LEU A 129 -1.01 20.23 -2.38
C LEU A 129 -0.90 19.38 -3.64
N GLY A 130 0.27 18.80 -3.93
CA GLY A 130 0.46 17.92 -5.08
C GLY A 130 -0.39 16.64 -4.98
N GLY A 131 -0.40 16.01 -3.81
CA GLY A 131 -1.24 14.84 -3.54
C GLY A 131 -2.74 15.18 -3.56
N ALA A 132 -3.13 16.31 -2.97
CA ALA A 132 -4.51 16.79 -2.96
C ALA A 132 -5.01 17.11 -4.37
N ALA A 133 -4.20 17.77 -5.20
CA ALA A 133 -4.53 18.05 -6.59
C ALA A 133 -4.75 16.76 -7.39
N TRP A 134 -3.92 15.73 -7.17
CA TRP A 134 -4.11 14.43 -7.81
C TRP A 134 -5.39 13.73 -7.36
N GLY A 135 -5.70 13.76 -6.06
CA GLY A 135 -6.93 13.19 -5.50
C GLY A 135 -8.19 13.95 -5.87
N LEU A 136 -8.06 15.24 -6.21
CA LEU A 136 -9.19 16.09 -6.58
C LEU A 136 -9.80 15.67 -7.92
N ILE A 137 -9.00 15.15 -8.85
CA ILE A 137 -9.47 14.70 -10.17
C ILE A 137 -10.60 13.65 -10.04
N PRO A 138 -10.38 12.48 -9.40
CA PRO A 138 -11.46 11.50 -9.22
C PRO A 138 -12.57 12.00 -8.29
N ALA A 139 -12.26 12.86 -7.32
CA ALA A 139 -13.27 13.45 -6.44
C ALA A 139 -14.28 14.33 -7.21
N ILE A 140 -13.79 15.19 -8.12
CA ILE A 140 -14.63 16.00 -9.00
C ILE A 140 -15.48 15.13 -9.91
N LEU A 141 -14.86 14.13 -10.55
CA LEU A 141 -15.57 13.19 -11.43
C LEU A 141 -16.71 12.47 -10.69
N LYS A 142 -16.49 12.06 -9.43
CA LYS A 142 -17.55 11.47 -8.60
C LYS A 142 -18.65 12.46 -8.27
N VAL A 143 -18.29 13.64 -7.74
CA VAL A 143 -19.27 14.61 -7.20
C VAL A 143 -20.10 15.27 -8.32
N MET A 144 -19.46 15.61 -9.45
CA MET A 144 -20.12 16.31 -10.54
C MET A 144 -20.78 15.38 -11.55
N LEU A 145 -20.17 14.22 -11.84
CA LEU A 145 -20.63 13.32 -12.90
C LEU A 145 -21.27 12.03 -12.37
N GLY A 146 -21.28 11.81 -11.05
CA GLY A 146 -21.87 10.61 -10.45
C GLY A 146 -21.14 9.32 -10.82
N LEU A 147 -19.87 9.41 -11.25
CA LEU A 147 -19.09 8.24 -11.64
C LEU A 147 -18.77 7.36 -10.42
N ASN A 148 -18.78 6.05 -10.66
CA ASN A 148 -18.43 5.07 -9.65
C ASN A 148 -16.94 5.17 -9.32
N ASP A 149 -16.59 5.25 -8.05
CA ASP A 149 -15.22 5.38 -7.55
C ASP A 149 -14.44 4.06 -7.53
N VAL A 150 -15.10 2.93 -7.81
CA VAL A 150 -14.49 1.59 -7.80
C VAL A 150 -14.31 1.01 -9.21
N ILE A 151 -15.20 1.34 -10.14
CA ILE A 151 -15.24 0.78 -11.50
C ILE A 151 -15.36 1.95 -12.46
N THR A 152 -14.23 2.36 -13.04
CA THR A 152 -14.16 3.28 -14.17
C THR A 152 -14.02 2.50 -15.46
#